data_AF-A0A535SLW7-F1
#
_entry.id   AF-A0A535SLW7-F1
#
_cell.length_a   1.000
_cell.length_b   1.000
_cell.length_c   1.000
_cell.angle_alpha   90.00
_cell.angle_beta   90.00
_cell.angle_gamma   90.00
#
_symmetry.space_group_name_H-M   'P 1'
#
loop_
_entity.id
_entity.type
_entity.pdbx_description
1 polymer ?
#
loop_
_entity_poly.entity_id
_entity_poly.type
_entity_poly.pdbx_seq_one_letter_code
_entity_poly.pdbx_strand_id
1 'polypeptide(L)'
;MRKEGGDNAFEKAGSLPPLTFLHIRLTISHIISCVHAHNYREVRAITPHDHELLVQSMSEFRYIVFGRFAPSILRTFKDFDYSLAQVASLFIVDEKGELTIKQVAGLLERSVSATSRLLDQLASRGMITRREDEQDHRVKRVAITEQGRALIETLQLLRADVQIEMMEYLSPDEQADVVRGMVLLAKAGRKWREQHESSTTRTEVSSTT
;
A
#
# COMPACT_ATOMS: atom_id res chain seq x y z
N MET A 1 89.78 24.24 -27.76
CA MET A 1 89.67 24.11 -26.28
C MET A 1 88.19 24.22 -25.91
N ARG A 2 87.68 23.25 -25.11
CA ARG A 2 86.54 23.25 -24.16
C ARG A 2 85.63 24.52 -24.12
N LYS A 3 84.29 24.48 -24.03
CA LYS A 3 83.33 23.48 -23.48
C LYS A 3 81.88 23.86 -23.89
N GLU A 4 81.05 22.84 -24.09
CA GLU A 4 79.63 22.59 -23.67
C GLU A 4 78.49 23.65 -23.74
N GLY A 5 77.32 23.15 -24.14
CA GLY A 5 75.96 23.72 -23.92
C GLY A 5 75.17 23.73 -25.24
N GLY A 6 74.18 22.89 -25.54
CA GLY A 6 73.21 22.22 -24.70
C GLY A 6 71.93 23.07 -24.63
N ASP A 7 71.01 22.94 -25.59
CA ASP A 7 69.62 23.37 -25.37
C ASP A 7 68.63 22.54 -26.21
N ASN A 8 67.90 21.68 -25.50
CA ASN A 8 66.85 20.81 -25.99
C ASN A 8 65.53 21.61 -25.89
N ALA A 9 65.00 22.06 -27.03
CA ALA A 9 63.66 22.64 -27.08
C ALA A 9 62.59 21.53 -27.03
N PHE A 10 62.44 20.85 -25.90
CA PHE A 10 61.31 19.94 -25.63
C PHE A 10 61.02 19.83 -24.13
N GLU A 11 60.85 20.96 -23.44
CA GLU A 11 60.42 20.92 -22.04
C GLU A 11 59.69 22.19 -21.60
N LYS A 12 58.39 22.31 -21.95
CA LYS A 12 57.42 23.15 -21.22
C LYS A 12 56.04 22.49 -21.21
N ALA A 13 55.94 21.34 -20.53
CA ALA A 13 54.68 20.92 -19.93
C ALA A 13 54.73 21.39 -18.46
N GLY A 14 53.89 22.36 -18.12
CA GLY A 14 53.76 22.88 -16.75
C GLY A 14 53.33 21.77 -15.81
N SER A 15 54.29 21.28 -15.03
CA SER A 15 54.08 20.44 -13.85
C SER A 15 53.24 21.21 -12.83
N LEU A 16 51.97 20.80 -12.68
CA LEU A 16 51.14 21.21 -11.54
C LEU A 16 51.71 20.56 -10.26
N PRO A 17 51.74 21.28 -9.12
CA PRO A 17 52.37 20.77 -7.91
C PRO A 17 51.63 19.54 -7.37
N PRO A 18 52.37 18.54 -6.82
CA PRO A 18 51.83 17.26 -6.35
C PRO A 18 50.87 17.36 -5.14
N LEU A 19 50.59 18.57 -4.64
CA LEU A 19 49.73 18.82 -3.48
C LEU A 19 48.22 18.95 -3.82
N THR A 20 47.86 19.11 -5.10
CA THR A 20 46.45 19.24 -5.52
C THR A 20 45.72 17.89 -5.56
N PHE A 21 46.39 16.82 -5.95
CA PHE A 21 45.79 15.48 -6.02
C PHE A 21 45.49 14.87 -4.65
N LEU A 22 46.32 15.15 -3.63
CA LEU A 22 46.10 14.66 -2.27
C LEU A 22 44.88 15.36 -1.63
N HIS A 23 44.73 16.68 -1.84
CA HIS A 23 43.56 17.43 -1.39
C HIS A 23 42.27 16.99 -2.09
N ILE A 24 42.29 16.79 -3.40
CA ILE A 24 41.13 16.28 -4.15
C ILE A 24 40.73 14.87 -3.69
N ARG A 25 41.69 13.98 -3.43
CA ARG A 25 41.40 12.63 -2.89
C ARG A 25 40.85 12.66 -1.46
N LEU A 26 41.36 13.54 -0.60
CA LEU A 26 40.83 13.74 0.75
C LEU A 26 39.41 14.32 0.73
N THR A 27 39.10 15.20 -0.23
CA THR A 27 37.79 15.83 -0.34
C THR A 27 36.77 14.88 -0.96
N ILE A 28 37.15 14.11 -1.99
CA ILE A 28 36.32 13.03 -2.55
C ILE A 28 36.11 11.92 -1.52
N SER A 29 37.11 11.56 -0.71
CA SER A 29 36.95 10.57 0.37
C SER A 29 36.01 11.09 1.46
N HIS A 30 36.06 12.37 1.83
CA HIS A 30 35.10 12.97 2.78
C HIS A 30 33.70 13.08 2.19
N ILE A 31 33.56 13.44 0.91
CA ILE A 31 32.26 13.50 0.23
C ILE A 31 31.68 12.09 0.07
N ILE A 32 32.47 11.09 -0.31
CA ILE A 32 32.05 9.69 -0.35
C ILE A 32 31.71 9.20 1.05
N SER A 33 32.47 9.57 2.08
CA SER A 33 32.16 9.22 3.47
C SER A 33 30.92 9.95 4.01
N CYS A 34 30.63 11.18 3.57
CA CYS A 34 29.41 11.93 3.91
C CYS A 34 28.19 11.40 3.14
N VAL A 35 28.34 11.03 1.86
CA VAL A 35 27.30 10.41 1.03
C VAL A 35 27.05 8.96 1.47
N HIS A 36 28.06 8.25 1.98
CA HIS A 36 27.90 6.94 2.62
C HIS A 36 27.30 7.07 4.03
N ALA A 37 27.66 8.09 4.81
CA ALA A 37 27.08 8.32 6.14
C ALA A 37 25.60 8.72 6.09
N HIS A 38 25.12 9.30 4.99
CA HIS A 38 23.69 9.59 4.80
C HIS A 38 22.84 8.38 4.40
N ASN A 39 23.44 7.22 4.13
CA ASN A 39 22.71 6.03 3.63
C ASN A 39 22.90 4.75 4.45
N TYR A 40 23.59 4.81 5.59
CA TYR A 40 23.59 3.72 6.56
C TYR A 40 22.53 3.98 7.63
N ARG A 41 21.26 3.66 7.32
CA ARG A 41 20.32 3.31 8.39
C ARG A 41 20.85 2.02 9.02
N GLU A 42 21.41 2.11 10.22
CA GLU A 42 21.65 0.93 11.05
C GLU A 42 20.35 0.12 11.08
N VAL A 43 20.42 -1.11 10.56
CA VAL A 43 19.30 -2.05 10.63
C VAL A 43 19.18 -2.49 12.08
N ARG A 44 18.51 -1.68 12.89
CA ARG A 44 18.20 -2.01 14.28
C ARG A 44 16.95 -2.89 14.30
N ALA A 45 16.99 -3.95 15.10
CA ALA A 45 15.82 -4.79 15.34
C ALA A 45 14.68 -3.95 15.95
N ILE A 46 13.44 -4.18 15.48
CA ILE A 46 12.23 -3.57 16.03
C ILE A 46 12.15 -3.94 17.52
N THR A 47 12.05 -2.94 18.38
CA THR A 47 11.89 -3.10 19.82
C THR A 47 10.40 -3.17 20.21
N PRO A 48 10.05 -3.67 21.41
CA PRO A 48 8.66 -3.60 21.91
C PRO A 48 8.09 -2.17 21.91
N HIS A 49 8.93 -1.17 22.19
CA HIS A 49 8.54 0.24 22.15
C HIS A 49 8.19 0.71 20.73
N ASP A 50 8.93 0.25 19.71
CA ASP A 50 8.63 0.55 18.31
C ASP A 50 7.29 -0.07 17.88
N HIS A 51 6.92 -1.24 18.42
CA HIS A 51 5.61 -1.86 18.20
C HIS A 51 4.48 -1.01 18.78
N GLU A 52 4.62 -0.51 20.00
CA GLU A 52 3.63 0.36 20.64
C GLU A 52 3.46 1.67 19.86
N LEU A 53 4.56 2.32 19.50
CA LEU A 53 4.55 3.53 18.67
C LEU A 53 3.88 3.29 17.31
N LEU A 54 4.15 2.15 16.67
CA LEU A 54 3.51 1.78 15.42
C LEU A 54 2.00 1.59 15.59
N VAL A 55 1.56 0.89 16.64
CA VAL A 55 0.13 0.68 16.91
C VAL A 55 -0.58 2.00 17.17
N GLN A 56 0.01 2.89 17.96
CA GLN A 56 -0.53 4.21 18.25
C GLN A 56 -0.61 5.05 16.97
N SER A 57 0.51 5.21 16.27
CA SER A 57 0.59 6.03 15.04
C SER A 57 -0.38 5.55 13.97
N MET A 58 -0.49 4.23 13.77
CA MET A 58 -1.45 3.64 12.82
C MET A 58 -2.90 3.86 13.25
N SER A 59 -3.18 3.87 14.55
CA SER A 59 -4.54 4.07 15.05
C SER A 59 -4.98 5.53 14.94
N GLU A 60 -4.10 6.47 15.28
CA GLU A 60 -4.32 7.90 15.09
C GLU A 60 -4.52 8.23 13.61
N PHE A 61 -3.65 7.72 12.74
CA PHE A 61 -3.77 7.88 11.29
C PHE A 61 -5.11 7.34 10.77
N ARG A 62 -5.48 6.10 11.13
CA ARG A 62 -6.76 5.50 10.70
C ARG A 62 -7.97 6.28 11.21
N TYR A 63 -7.91 6.79 12.44
CA TYR A 63 -9.01 7.58 13.01
C TYR A 63 -9.21 8.90 12.26
N ILE A 64 -8.13 9.63 11.97
CA ILE A 64 -8.18 10.89 11.21
C ILE A 64 -8.69 10.66 9.80
N VAL A 65 -8.12 9.67 9.09
CA VAL A 65 -8.53 9.32 7.73
C VAL A 65 -10.00 8.93 7.71
N PHE A 66 -10.43 8.04 8.61
CA PHE A 66 -11.83 7.62 8.68
C PHE A 66 -12.78 8.78 8.98
N GLY A 67 -12.45 9.64 9.96
CA GLY A 67 -13.28 10.78 10.34
C GLY A 67 -13.48 11.80 9.22
N ARG A 68 -12.47 12.01 8.37
CA ARG A 68 -12.54 12.94 7.22
C ARG A 68 -13.14 12.29 5.97
N PHE A 69 -12.95 10.99 5.78
CA PHE A 69 -13.48 10.21 4.66
C PHE A 69 -14.96 9.81 4.83
N ALA A 70 -15.38 9.40 6.03
CA ALA A 70 -16.72 8.85 6.26
C ALA A 70 -17.88 9.80 5.85
N PRO A 71 -17.82 11.13 6.10
CA PRO A 71 -18.84 12.05 5.59
C PRO A 71 -18.83 12.14 4.05
N SER A 72 -17.68 11.96 3.41
CA SER A 72 -17.56 11.96 1.95
C SER A 72 -18.17 10.70 1.33
N ILE A 73 -18.20 9.57 2.05
CA ILE A 73 -19.04 8.42 1.68
C ILE A 73 -20.48 8.94 1.53
N LEU A 74 -21.11 9.38 2.61
CA LEU A 74 -22.52 9.81 2.62
C LEU A 74 -22.85 10.85 1.53
N ARG A 75 -21.95 11.80 1.25
CA ARG A 75 -22.14 12.82 0.21
C ARG A 75 -21.98 12.32 -1.22
N THR A 76 -21.20 11.26 -1.46
CA THR A 76 -20.99 10.71 -2.80
C THR A 76 -22.22 9.93 -3.26
N PHE A 77 -22.98 9.38 -2.33
CA PHE A 77 -24.15 8.56 -2.62
C PHE A 77 -25.47 9.31 -2.45
N LYS A 78 -25.56 10.58 -2.89
CA LYS A 78 -26.75 11.46 -2.72
C LYS A 78 -28.10 10.82 -3.05
N ASP A 79 -28.13 9.80 -3.91
CA ASP A 79 -29.34 9.09 -4.32
C ASP A 79 -29.59 7.77 -3.54
N PHE A 80 -28.60 7.24 -2.81
CA PHE A 80 -28.69 5.96 -2.11
C PHE A 80 -27.85 5.90 -0.81
N ASP A 81 -28.52 5.89 0.33
CA ASP A 81 -27.85 5.50 1.58
C ASP A 81 -27.46 4.01 1.51
N TYR A 82 -26.16 3.76 1.57
CA TYR A 82 -25.61 2.43 1.82
C TYR A 82 -25.28 2.28 3.30
N SER A 83 -25.79 1.21 3.90
CA SER A 83 -25.36 0.83 5.25
C SER A 83 -23.89 0.39 5.24
N LEU A 84 -23.21 0.49 6.38
CA LEU A 84 -21.83 0.02 6.53
C LEU A 84 -21.66 -1.44 6.09
N ALA A 85 -22.63 -2.29 6.38
CA ALA A 85 -22.61 -3.69 5.98
C ALA A 85 -22.74 -3.89 4.46
N GLN A 86 -23.45 -3.00 3.75
CA GLN A 86 -23.52 -3.01 2.29
C GLN A 86 -22.19 -2.62 1.67
N VAL A 87 -21.58 -1.54 2.15
CA VAL A 87 -20.24 -1.11 1.71
C VAL A 87 -19.22 -2.22 1.98
N ALA A 88 -19.23 -2.80 3.18
CA ALA A 88 -18.35 -3.93 3.52
C ALA A 88 -18.55 -5.13 2.60
N SER A 89 -19.80 -5.46 2.26
CA SER A 89 -20.10 -6.56 1.33
C SER A 89 -19.48 -6.32 -0.05
N LEU A 90 -19.54 -5.09 -0.57
CA LEU A 90 -18.94 -4.72 -1.85
C LEU A 90 -17.41 -4.90 -1.82
N PHE A 91 -16.73 -4.39 -0.78
CA PHE A 91 -15.29 -4.61 -0.62
C PHE A 91 -14.92 -6.10 -0.57
N ILE A 92 -15.71 -6.91 0.14
CA ILE A 92 -15.48 -8.35 0.24
C ILE A 92 -15.60 -9.04 -1.12
N VAL A 93 -16.67 -8.78 -1.88
CA VAL A 93 -16.89 -9.45 -3.17
C VAL A 93 -15.97 -8.92 -4.28
N ASP A 94 -15.48 -7.69 -4.18
CA ASP A 94 -14.44 -7.17 -5.08
C ASP A 94 -13.10 -7.83 -4.80
N GLU A 95 -12.71 -7.94 -3.52
CA GLU A 95 -11.43 -8.51 -3.13
C GLU A 95 -11.36 -10.02 -3.39
N LYS A 96 -12.42 -10.75 -3.06
CA LYS A 96 -12.43 -12.24 -3.10
C LYS A 96 -13.05 -12.81 -4.36
N GLY A 97 -13.62 -11.97 -5.21
CA GLY A 97 -14.37 -12.40 -6.39
C GLY A 97 -15.70 -13.04 -6.01
N GLU A 98 -16.10 -14.05 -6.79
CA GLU A 98 -17.41 -14.68 -6.62
C GLU A 98 -17.51 -15.52 -5.35
N LEU A 99 -18.52 -15.26 -4.53
CA LEU A 99 -18.75 -15.93 -3.25
C LEU A 99 -20.19 -16.44 -3.14
N THR A 100 -20.40 -17.47 -2.32
CA THR A 100 -21.76 -17.85 -1.91
C THR A 100 -22.30 -16.87 -0.86
N ILE A 101 -23.62 -16.74 -0.75
CA ILE A 101 -24.24 -15.92 0.32
C ILE A 101 -23.77 -16.37 1.71
N LYS A 102 -23.58 -17.69 1.90
CA LYS A 102 -23.10 -18.25 3.17
C LYS A 102 -21.68 -17.78 3.50
N GLN A 103 -20.78 -17.74 2.51
CA GLN A 103 -19.42 -17.23 2.68
C GLN A 103 -19.41 -15.73 3.02
N VAL A 104 -20.21 -14.92 2.30
CA VAL A 104 -20.35 -13.49 2.62
C VAL A 104 -20.89 -13.30 4.04
N ALA A 105 -21.88 -14.10 4.45
CA ALA A 105 -22.45 -14.03 5.80
C ALA A 105 -21.41 -14.36 6.88
N GLY A 106 -20.57 -15.38 6.64
CA GLY A 106 -19.46 -15.73 7.53
C GLY A 106 -18.44 -14.61 7.66
N LEU A 107 -18.04 -13.98 6.55
CA LEU A 107 -17.10 -12.86 6.53
C LEU A 107 -17.63 -11.58 7.19
N LEU A 108 -18.95 -11.39 7.16
CA LEU A 108 -19.62 -10.27 7.84
C LEU A 108 -19.99 -10.56 9.29
N GLU A 109 -19.79 -11.81 9.76
CA GLU A 109 -20.26 -12.30 11.06
C GLU A 109 -21.76 -12.06 11.28
N ARG A 110 -22.57 -12.31 10.23
CA ARG A 110 -24.02 -12.10 10.21
C ARG A 110 -24.77 -13.37 9.86
N SER A 111 -26.06 -13.40 10.20
CA SER A 111 -26.92 -14.50 9.75
C SER A 111 -27.05 -14.51 8.21
N VAL A 112 -27.19 -15.71 7.65
CA VAL A 112 -27.41 -15.91 6.20
C VAL A 112 -28.66 -15.16 5.73
N SER A 113 -29.74 -15.16 6.52
CA SER A 113 -30.99 -14.48 6.16
C SER A 113 -30.85 -12.96 6.13
N ALA A 114 -30.16 -12.36 7.10
CA ALA A 114 -29.90 -10.92 7.10
C ALA A 114 -28.96 -10.51 5.96
N THR A 115 -27.94 -11.32 5.71
CA THR A 115 -26.99 -11.10 4.61
C THR A 115 -27.66 -11.26 3.26
N SER A 116 -28.58 -12.23 3.09
CA SER A 116 -29.32 -12.34 1.83
C SER A 116 -30.10 -11.08 1.52
N ARG A 117 -30.91 -10.58 2.46
CA ARG A 117 -31.70 -9.34 2.26
C ARG A 117 -30.83 -8.15 1.90
N LEU A 118 -29.68 -8.03 2.54
CA LEU A 118 -28.71 -6.97 2.27
C LEU A 118 -28.16 -7.06 0.84
N LEU A 119 -27.74 -8.26 0.44
CA LEU A 119 -27.23 -8.52 -0.91
C LEU A 119 -28.35 -8.40 -1.97
N ASP A 120 -29.60 -8.72 -1.63
CA ASP A 120 -30.75 -8.47 -2.53
C ASP A 120 -30.92 -6.98 -2.83
N GLN A 121 -30.74 -6.11 -1.84
CA GLN A 121 -30.75 -4.66 -2.03
C GLN A 121 -29.57 -4.16 -2.88
N LEU A 122 -28.39 -4.78 -2.76
CA LEU A 122 -27.25 -4.45 -3.62
C LEU A 122 -27.47 -4.92 -5.07
N ALA A 123 -28.07 -6.10 -5.25
CA ALA A 123 -28.39 -6.64 -6.57
C ALA A 123 -29.47 -5.81 -7.27
N SER A 124 -30.52 -5.38 -6.56
CA SER A 124 -31.56 -4.52 -7.14
C SER A 124 -31.05 -3.15 -7.56
N ARG A 125 -29.94 -2.69 -6.95
CA ARG A 125 -29.23 -1.46 -7.33
C ARG A 125 -28.17 -1.68 -8.41
N GLY A 126 -28.00 -2.89 -8.93
CA GLY A 126 -27.01 -3.21 -9.96
C GLY A 126 -25.55 -3.26 -9.47
N MET A 127 -25.31 -3.25 -8.15
CA MET A 127 -23.95 -3.25 -7.58
C MET A 127 -23.30 -4.64 -7.58
N ILE A 128 -24.12 -5.68 -7.52
CA ILE A 128 -23.69 -7.08 -7.59
C ILE A 128 -24.61 -7.88 -8.52
N THR A 129 -24.12 -8.98 -9.07
CA THR A 129 -24.95 -10.01 -9.69
C THR A 129 -25.30 -11.11 -8.69
N ARG A 130 -26.41 -11.82 -8.95
CA ARG A 130 -26.79 -13.05 -8.28
C ARG A 130 -27.07 -14.13 -9.30
N ARG A 131 -26.52 -15.32 -9.10
CA ARG A 131 -26.82 -16.49 -9.92
C ARG A 131 -26.94 -17.75 -9.07
N GLU A 132 -27.59 -18.76 -9.62
CA GLU A 132 -27.54 -20.11 -9.08
C GLU A 132 -26.16 -20.70 -9.27
N ASP A 133 -25.71 -21.48 -8.28
CA ASP A 133 -24.53 -22.31 -8.44
C ASP A 133 -24.81 -23.40 -9.48
N GLU A 134 -23.84 -23.66 -10.36
CA GLU A 134 -23.96 -24.63 -11.45
C GLU A 134 -24.02 -26.09 -10.94
N GLN A 135 -23.55 -26.35 -9.72
CA GLN A 135 -23.48 -27.67 -9.11
C GLN A 135 -24.64 -27.91 -8.14
N ASP A 136 -25.15 -26.86 -7.49
CA ASP A 136 -26.31 -26.93 -6.61
C ASP A 136 -27.18 -25.66 -6.73
N HIS A 137 -28.30 -25.75 -7.45
CA HIS A 137 -29.27 -24.65 -7.63
C HIS A 137 -29.83 -24.06 -6.32
N ARG A 138 -29.69 -24.77 -5.19
CA ARG A 138 -30.08 -24.26 -3.86
C ARG A 138 -29.08 -23.24 -3.32
N VAL A 139 -27.85 -23.24 -3.83
CA VAL A 139 -26.79 -22.28 -3.49
C VAL A 139 -26.88 -21.10 -4.45
N LYS A 140 -26.81 -19.89 -3.89
CA LYS A 140 -26.74 -18.65 -4.66
C LYS A 140 -25.36 -18.05 -4.53
N ARG A 141 -24.77 -17.70 -5.67
CA ARG A 141 -23.49 -17.00 -5.80
C ARG A 141 -23.71 -15.52 -6.09
N VAL A 142 -22.79 -14.72 -5.60
CA VAL A 142 -22.75 -13.28 -5.79
C VAL A 142 -21.39 -12.84 -6.29
N ALA A 143 -21.37 -11.91 -7.24
CA ALA A 143 -20.16 -11.31 -7.76
C ALA A 143 -20.37 -9.80 -7.93
N ILE A 144 -19.31 -9.01 -7.84
CA ILE A 144 -19.40 -7.57 -8.06
C ILE A 144 -19.66 -7.25 -9.53
N THR A 145 -20.46 -6.22 -9.81
CA THR A 145 -20.60 -5.67 -11.16
C THR A 145 -19.55 -4.61 -11.44
N GLU A 146 -19.44 -4.17 -12.70
CA GLU A 146 -18.61 -3.02 -13.04
C GLU A 146 -19.07 -1.75 -12.32
N GLN A 147 -20.38 -1.56 -12.16
CA GLN A 147 -20.93 -0.43 -11.41
C GLN A 147 -20.55 -0.49 -9.93
N GLY A 148 -20.60 -1.67 -9.31
CA GLY A 148 -20.13 -1.88 -7.95
C GLY A 148 -18.64 -1.62 -7.80
N ARG A 149 -17.82 -2.00 -8.78
CA ARG A 149 -16.37 -1.76 -8.78
C ARG A 149 -16.04 -0.27 -8.91
N ALA A 150 -16.66 0.44 -9.86
CA ALA A 150 -16.49 1.88 -10.02
C ALA A 150 -16.83 2.65 -8.72
N LEU A 151 -17.79 2.12 -7.95
CA LEU A 151 -18.15 2.65 -6.65
C LEU A 151 -17.02 2.50 -5.62
N ILE A 152 -16.43 1.31 -5.55
CA ILE A 152 -15.28 1.04 -4.68
C ILE A 152 -14.11 1.92 -5.08
N GLU A 153 -13.80 2.04 -6.36
CA GLU A 153 -12.72 2.90 -6.86
C GLU A 153 -12.93 4.35 -6.44
N THR A 154 -14.15 4.87 -6.57
CA THR A 154 -14.50 6.22 -6.11
C THR A 154 -14.23 6.39 -4.62
N LEU A 155 -14.64 5.40 -3.80
CA LEU A 155 -14.36 5.41 -2.36
C LEU A 155 -12.86 5.35 -2.04
N GLN A 156 -12.09 4.58 -2.81
CA GLN A 156 -10.66 4.46 -2.64
C GLN A 156 -9.95 5.78 -2.98
N LEU A 157 -10.35 6.46 -4.05
CA LEU A 157 -9.82 7.76 -4.44
C LEU A 157 -10.11 8.83 -3.39
N LEU A 158 -11.35 8.94 -2.90
CA LEU A 158 -11.70 9.89 -1.85
C LEU A 158 -10.89 9.69 -0.56
N ARG A 159 -10.58 8.44 -0.23
CA ARG A 159 -9.70 8.13 0.91
C ARG A 159 -8.24 8.51 0.60
N ALA A 160 -7.77 8.26 -0.61
CA ALA A 160 -6.43 8.62 -1.04
C ALA A 160 -6.22 10.14 -1.02
N ASP A 161 -7.21 10.93 -1.45
CA ASP A 161 -7.16 12.40 -1.41
C ASP A 161 -6.92 12.91 0.01
N VAL A 162 -7.66 12.38 1.00
CA VAL A 162 -7.45 12.71 2.42
C VAL A 162 -6.02 12.37 2.86
N GLN A 163 -5.48 11.24 2.42
CA GLN A 163 -4.12 10.83 2.79
C GLN A 163 -3.06 11.72 2.13
N ILE A 164 -3.29 12.16 0.89
CA ILE A 164 -2.40 13.07 0.16
C ILE A 164 -2.44 14.47 0.79
N GLU A 165 -3.62 14.99 1.16
CA GLU A 165 -3.75 16.26 1.90
C GLU A 165 -2.95 16.22 3.22
N MET A 166 -2.95 15.09 3.93
CA MET A 166 -2.17 14.93 5.16
C MET A 166 -0.65 15.01 4.90
N MET A 167 -0.17 14.60 3.73
CA MET A 167 1.25 14.66 3.38
C MET A 167 1.74 16.10 3.20
N GLU A 168 0.87 17.07 2.92
CA GLU A 168 1.22 18.50 2.76
C GLU A 168 1.81 19.11 4.05
N TYR A 169 1.57 18.48 5.21
CA TYR A 169 2.09 18.90 6.51
C TYR A 169 3.46 18.30 6.84
N LEU A 170 4.05 17.54 5.92
CA LEU A 170 5.36 16.89 6.07
C LEU A 170 6.40 17.58 5.18
N SER A 171 7.64 17.61 5.65
CA SER A 171 8.80 17.98 4.82
C SER A 171 9.01 16.98 3.67
N PRO A 172 9.72 17.35 2.60
CA PRO A 172 9.99 16.44 1.47
C PRO A 172 10.65 15.12 1.87
N ASP A 173 11.56 15.15 2.85
CA ASP A 173 12.24 13.95 3.34
C ASP A 173 11.29 13.03 4.12
N GLU A 174 10.42 13.60 4.96
CA GLU A 174 9.38 12.86 5.69
C GLU A 174 8.35 12.26 4.72
N GLN A 175 7.94 12.99 3.68
CA GLN A 175 7.06 12.46 2.64
C GLN A 175 7.69 11.25 1.94
N ALA A 176 8.97 11.33 1.58
CA ALA A 176 9.70 10.23 0.96
C ALA A 176 9.75 8.99 1.87
N ASP A 177 9.92 9.19 3.17
CA ASP A 177 9.90 8.11 4.16
C ASP A 177 8.52 7.49 4.36
N VAL A 178 7.45 8.29 4.39
CA VAL A 178 6.08 7.79 4.44
C VAL A 178 5.75 6.98 3.19
N VAL A 179 6.09 7.46 1.99
CA VAL A 179 5.89 6.73 0.72
C VAL A 179 6.60 5.38 0.78
N ARG A 180 7.87 5.36 1.21
CA ARG A 180 8.65 4.14 1.38
C ARG A 180 7.98 3.18 2.36
N GLY A 181 7.54 3.67 3.52
CA GLY A 181 6.85 2.90 4.54
C GLY A 181 5.54 2.30 4.03
N MET A 182 4.72 3.08 3.34
CA MET A 182 3.44 2.64 2.77
C MET A 182 3.63 1.57 1.70
N VAL A 183 4.65 1.69 0.83
CA VAL A 183 5.00 0.65 -0.15
C VAL A 183 5.41 -0.65 0.54
N LEU A 184 6.19 -0.58 1.62
CA LEU A 184 6.60 -1.75 2.40
C LEU A 184 5.42 -2.40 3.12
N LEU A 185 4.53 -1.60 3.74
CA LEU A 185 3.30 -2.10 4.37
C LEU A 185 2.37 -2.75 3.34
N ALA A 186 2.19 -2.16 2.17
CA ALA A 186 1.40 -2.75 1.08
C ALA A 186 2.01 -4.08 0.59
N LYS A 187 3.33 -4.15 0.46
CA LYS A 187 4.04 -5.40 0.11
C LYS A 187 3.85 -6.48 1.19
N ALA A 188 3.96 -6.11 2.46
CA ALA A 188 3.73 -7.02 3.58
C ALA A 188 2.28 -7.53 3.60
N GLY A 189 1.30 -6.64 3.39
CA GLY A 189 -0.11 -6.99 3.31
C GLY A 189 -0.44 -7.99 2.20
N ARG A 190 0.13 -7.81 1.00
CA ARG A 190 -0.04 -8.77 -0.11
C ARG A 190 0.49 -10.16 0.25
N LYS A 191 1.70 -10.23 0.81
CA LYS A 191 2.29 -11.51 1.26
C LYS A 191 1.46 -12.18 2.35
N TRP A 192 0.96 -11.41 3.31
CA TRP A 192 0.11 -11.92 4.37
C TRP A 192 -1.17 -12.53 3.79
N ARG A 193 -1.82 -11.86 2.82
CA ARG A 193 -3.02 -12.35 2.13
C ARG A 193 -2.77 -13.71 1.45
N GLU A 194 -1.72 -13.81 0.64
CA GLU A 194 -1.38 -15.04 -0.10
C GLU A 194 -1.24 -16.26 0.83
N GLN A 195 -0.68 -16.07 2.02
CA GLN A 195 -0.48 -17.13 3.01
C GLN A 195 -1.77 -17.53 3.75
N HIS A 196 -2.69 -16.59 3.98
CA HIS A 196 -3.92 -16.82 4.75
C HIS A 196 -5.10 -17.26 3.87
N GLU A 197 -5.09 -16.96 2.57
CA GLU A 197 -6.09 -17.48 1.63
C GLU A 197 -5.79 -18.94 1.23
N SER A 198 -4.50 -19.30 1.09
CA SER A 198 -4.06 -20.67 0.78
C SER A 198 -4.42 -21.71 1.86
N SER A 199 -4.57 -21.28 3.11
CA SER A 199 -4.95 -22.15 4.24
C SER A 199 -6.47 -22.32 4.38
N THR A 200 -7.28 -21.38 3.86
CA THR A 200 -8.74 -21.45 3.95
C THR A 200 -9.33 -22.40 2.89
N THR A 201 -8.78 -22.42 1.67
CA THR A 201 -9.21 -23.33 0.59
C THR A 201 -8.94 -24.81 0.89
N ARG A 202 -7.93 -25.14 1.70
CA ARG A 202 -7.59 -26.54 2.04
C ARG A 202 -8.57 -27.19 3.03
N THR A 203 -9.28 -26.39 3.83
CA THR A 203 -10.22 -26.90 4.83
C THR A 203 -11.62 -27.18 4.24
N GLU A 204 -12.04 -26.47 3.20
CA GLU A 204 -13.35 -26.70 2.56
C GLU A 204 -13.39 -28.04 1.78
N VAL A 205 -12.27 -28.51 1.21
CA VAL A 205 -12.22 -29.78 0.45
C VAL A 205 -12.31 -31.02 1.36
N SER A 206 -11.99 -30.91 2.65
CA SER A 206 -11.92 -32.06 3.56
C SER A 206 -13.22 -32.34 4.33
N SER A 207 -14.31 -31.63 4.04
CA SER A 207 -15.61 -31.77 4.73
C SER A 207 -16.74 -32.30 3.84
N THR A 208 -16.41 -32.86 2.68
CA THR A 208 -17.38 -33.47 1.74
C THR A 208 -17.00 -34.89 1.33
N THR A 209 -16.37 -35.66 2.22
CA THR A 209 -16.19 -37.11 2.07
C THR A 209 -16.81 -37.79 3.27
#